data_AF-A0A847VKQ1-F1
#
_entry.id   AF-A0A847VKQ1-F1
#
_cell.length_a   1.000
_cell.length_b   1.000
_cell.length_c   1.000
_cell.angle_alpha   90.00
_cell.angle_beta   90.00
_cell.angle_gamma   90.00
#
_symmetry.space_group_name_H-M   'P 1'
#
loop_
_entity.id
_entity.type
_entity.pdbx_description
1 polymer ?
#
loop_
_entity_poly.entity_id
_entity_poly.type
_entity_poly.pdbx_seq_one_letter_code
_entity_poly.pdbx_strand_id
1 'polypeptide(L)'
;MQRTIVVVGTGGTIAGVAARAEDHVGYEAAALAPEALAAAVPALAALPLRCESLARLDSSDMDHATWCLLRRRLAALLRRPQVRGVVVTHGTDTLEETAYFLHRTLRASKPVVLTAAMRPA
;
A
#
# COMPACT_ATOMS: atom_id res chain seq x y z
N MET A 1 5.99 7.62 -24.10
CA MET A 1 5.54 8.05 -22.75
C MET A 1 6.08 7.07 -21.72
N GLN A 2 6.78 7.56 -20.70
CA GLN A 2 7.29 6.72 -19.62
C GLN A 2 6.11 6.23 -18.76
N ARG A 3 5.97 4.90 -18.59
CA ARG A 3 4.86 4.29 -17.85
C ARG A 3 5.24 4.17 -16.38
N THR A 4 4.37 4.66 -15.50
CA THR A 4 4.59 4.81 -14.05
C THR A 4 3.97 3.67 -13.25
N ILE A 5 4.60 3.27 -12.14
CA ILE A 5 3.97 2.44 -11.10
C ILE A 5 3.42 3.36 -10.00
N VAL A 6 2.21 3.09 -9.53
CA VAL A 6 1.61 3.84 -8.43
C VAL A 6 1.72 3.03 -7.14
N VAL A 7 2.20 3.62 -6.06
CA VAL A 7 2.21 3.05 -4.71
C VAL A 7 1.04 3.68 -3.94
N VAL A 8 0.09 2.86 -3.51
CA VAL A 8 -1.09 3.28 -2.75
C VAL A 8 -0.93 2.82 -1.30
N GLY A 9 -0.86 3.76 -0.38
CA GLY A 9 -0.76 3.46 1.05
C GLY A 9 -2.11 3.25 1.72
N THR A 10 -2.24 2.16 2.47
CA THR A 10 -3.37 1.94 3.38
C THR A 10 -2.96 1.90 4.86
N GLY A 11 -1.65 1.92 5.16
CA GLY A 11 -1.11 1.89 6.51
C GLY A 11 -0.35 0.60 6.80
N GLY A 12 -0.61 0.00 7.96
CA GLY A 12 0.06 -1.20 8.45
C GLY A 12 1.43 -0.97 9.07
N THR A 13 2.00 -2.05 9.59
CA THR A 13 3.34 -2.12 10.21
C THR A 13 4.47 -1.68 9.27
N ILE A 14 4.34 -1.89 7.97
CA ILE A 14 5.31 -1.39 6.98
C ILE A 14 5.45 0.14 7.00
N ALA A 15 4.38 0.83 7.42
CA ALA A 15 4.36 2.27 7.65
C ALA A 15 4.43 2.61 9.15
N GLY A 16 4.70 1.63 10.01
CA GLY A 16 4.74 1.81 11.45
C GLY A 16 6.09 2.34 11.93
N VAL A 17 6.07 3.08 13.04
CA VAL A 17 7.27 3.64 13.68
C VAL A 17 7.33 3.21 15.13
N ALA A 18 8.51 2.74 15.54
CA ALA A 18 8.82 2.42 16.92
C ALA A 18 9.76 3.47 17.51
N ALA A 19 9.70 3.68 18.83
CA ALA A 19 10.63 4.59 19.51
C ALA A 19 12.09 4.08 19.51
N ARG A 20 12.28 2.76 19.35
CA ARG A 20 13.57 2.08 19.31
C ARG A 20 13.56 1.01 18.22
N ALA A 21 14.69 0.83 17.55
CA ALA A 21 14.83 -0.16 16.47
C ALA A 21 14.56 -1.61 16.92
N GLU A 22 14.79 -1.90 18.21
CA GLU A 22 14.58 -3.22 18.83
C GLU A 22 13.12 -3.46 19.21
N ASP A 23 12.29 -2.42 19.24
CA ASP A 23 10.90 -2.52 19.65
C ASP A 23 10.02 -2.94 18.47
N HIS A 24 9.82 -4.26 18.37
CA HIS A 24 9.02 -4.88 17.33
C HIS A 24 7.55 -5.07 17.72
N VAL A 25 7.14 -4.65 18.93
CA VAL A 25 5.79 -4.90 19.47
C VAL A 25 5.08 -3.59 19.82
N GLY A 26 5.77 -2.65 20.48
CA GLY A 26 5.26 -1.34 20.89
C GLY A 26 5.45 -0.26 19.84
N TYR A 27 4.91 -0.46 18.64
CA TYR A 27 4.97 0.52 17.55
C TYR A 27 3.59 1.07 17.20
N GLU A 28 3.58 2.28 16.63
CA GLU A 28 2.38 2.87 16.05
C GLU A 28 2.32 2.50 14.57
N ALA A 29 1.34 1.68 14.17
CA ALA A 29 1.12 1.34 12.76
C ALA A 29 0.65 2.57 11.95
N ALA A 30 0.93 2.59 10.63
CA ALA A 30 0.45 3.62 9.71
C ALA A 30 0.91 5.09 9.97
N ALA A 31 2.01 5.28 10.69
CA ALA A 31 2.61 6.59 10.97
C ALA A 31 3.25 7.25 9.72
N LEU A 32 3.85 6.46 8.81
CA LEU A 32 4.55 6.96 7.62
C LEU A 32 3.64 7.06 6.39
N ALA A 33 3.92 8.07 5.55
CA ALA A 33 3.34 8.17 4.22
C ALA A 33 4.12 7.29 3.21
N PRO A 34 3.49 6.79 2.12
CA PRO A 34 4.17 5.96 1.13
C PRO A 34 5.37 6.63 0.44
N GLU A 35 5.38 7.96 0.35
CA GLU A 35 6.52 8.75 -0.13
C GLU A 35 7.76 8.54 0.75
N ALA A 36 7.58 8.51 2.08
CA ALA A 36 8.67 8.29 3.02
C ALA A 36 9.20 6.86 2.90
N LEU A 37 8.30 5.87 2.74
CA LEU A 37 8.69 4.48 2.49
C LEU A 37 9.49 4.32 1.20
N ALA A 38 9.05 4.97 0.12
CA ALA A 38 9.77 4.93 -1.15
C ALA A 38 11.14 5.61 -1.06
N ALA A 39 11.24 6.73 -0.33
CA ALA A 39 12.49 7.46 -0.12
C ALA A 39 13.51 6.67 0.72
N ALA A 40 13.04 5.81 1.64
CA ALA A 40 13.88 4.94 2.46
C ALA A 40 14.56 3.81 1.66
N VAL A 41 14.16 3.58 0.40
CA VAL A 41 14.74 2.55 -0.47
C VAL A 41 15.43 3.21 -1.68
N PRO A 42 16.74 3.51 -1.62
CA PRO A 42 17.45 4.27 -2.65
C PRO A 42 17.34 3.70 -4.07
N ALA A 43 17.22 2.37 -4.20
CA ALA A 43 17.05 1.69 -5.48
C ALA A 43 15.75 2.09 -6.21
N LEU A 44 14.75 2.63 -5.50
CA LEU A 44 13.49 3.07 -6.08
C LEU A 44 13.56 4.49 -6.67
N ALA A 45 14.56 5.30 -6.32
CA ALA A 45 14.64 6.71 -6.71
C ALA A 45 14.74 6.94 -8.23
N ALA A 46 15.34 5.99 -8.96
CA ALA A 46 15.47 6.05 -10.42
C ALA A 46 14.24 5.52 -11.17
N LEU A 47 13.25 4.95 -10.47
CA LEU A 47 12.06 4.38 -11.08
C LEU A 47 10.95 5.45 -11.23
N PRO A 48 10.15 5.40 -12.31
CA PRO A 48 9.02 6.30 -12.47
C PRO A 48 7.88 5.90 -11.53
N LEU A 49 7.97 6.30 -10.27
CA LEU A 49 7.00 6.01 -9.21
C LEU A 49 6.12 7.22 -8.91
N ARG A 50 4.88 6.95 -8.52
CA ARG A 50 4.01 7.93 -7.89
C ARG A 50 3.43 7.33 -6.63
N CYS A 51 3.46 8.08 -5.54
CA CYS A 51 2.89 7.66 -4.28
C CYS A 51 1.56 8.39 -4.03
N GLU A 52 0.64 7.73 -3.34
CA GLU A 52 -0.55 8.36 -2.78
C GLU A 52 -1.01 7.63 -1.52
N SER A 53 -1.51 8.39 -0.55
CA SER A 53 -2.14 7.82 0.64
C SER A 53 -3.64 7.68 0.42
N LEU A 54 -4.19 6.49 0.63
CA LEU A 54 -5.63 6.22 0.61
C LEU A 54 -6.20 6.17 2.02
N ALA A 55 -5.47 5.51 2.93
CA ALA A 55 -5.84 5.33 4.32
C ALA A 55 -4.59 5.25 5.19
N ARG A 56 -4.76 5.43 6.50
CA ARG A 56 -3.74 5.24 7.52
C ARG A 56 -4.37 4.41 8.64
N LEU A 57 -4.39 3.11 8.46
CA LEU A 57 -5.07 2.18 9.36
C LEU A 57 -4.12 1.07 9.82
N ASP A 58 -4.40 0.54 11.00
CA ASP A 58 -4.07 -0.86 11.30
C ASP A 58 -4.91 -1.76 10.37
N SER A 59 -4.33 -2.85 9.87
CA SER A 59 -5.07 -3.80 9.04
C SER A 59 -6.30 -4.35 9.74
N SER A 60 -6.27 -4.49 11.07
CA SER A 60 -7.38 -4.98 11.89
C SER A 60 -8.60 -4.06 11.85
N ASP A 61 -8.40 -2.77 11.55
CA ASP A 61 -9.46 -1.76 11.41
C ASP A 61 -9.97 -1.62 9.96
N MET A 62 -9.51 -2.47 9.05
CA MET A 62 -9.93 -2.45 7.65
C MET A 62 -11.40 -2.86 7.55
N ASP A 63 -12.26 -1.92 7.14
CA ASP A 63 -13.69 -2.16 7.01
C ASP A 63 -14.14 -2.28 5.54
N HIS A 64 -15.40 -2.68 5.36
CA HIS A 64 -15.98 -2.86 4.03
C HIS A 64 -16.01 -1.55 3.21
N ALA A 65 -16.20 -0.40 3.88
CA ALA A 65 -16.21 0.90 3.22
C ALA A 65 -14.83 1.24 2.65
N THR A 66 -13.76 0.98 3.42
CA THR A 66 -12.38 1.18 3.02
C THR A 66 -11.97 0.23 1.90
N TRP A 67 -12.39 -1.04 1.95
CA TRP A 67 -12.21 -1.96 0.84
C TRP A 67 -12.89 -1.48 -0.46
N CYS A 68 -14.12 -0.97 -0.36
CA CYS A 68 -14.81 -0.40 -1.51
C CYS A 68 -14.12 0.85 -2.05
N LEU A 69 -13.58 1.70 -1.17
CA LEU A 69 -12.78 2.87 -1.53
C LEU A 69 -11.49 2.46 -2.27
N LEU A 70 -10.75 1.49 -1.74
CA LEU A 70 -9.53 0.94 -2.33
C LEU A 70 -9.83 0.37 -3.72
N ARG A 71 -10.81 -0.52 -3.84
CA ARG A 71 -11.22 -1.09 -5.13
C ARG A 71 -11.57 -0.03 -6.17
N ARG A 72 -12.36 0.98 -5.79
CA ARG A 72 -12.72 2.10 -6.69
C ARG A 72 -11.49 2.87 -7.13
N ARG A 73 -10.55 3.15 -6.22
CA ARG A 73 -9.33 3.88 -6.54
C ARG A 73 -8.44 3.09 -7.49
N LEU A 74 -8.18 1.82 -7.19
CA LEU A 74 -7.40 0.93 -8.04
C LEU A 74 -8.00 0.82 -9.44
N ALA A 75 -9.33 0.64 -9.55
CA ALA A 75 -10.00 0.61 -10.84
C ALA A 75 -9.79 1.90 -11.65
N ALA A 76 -9.81 3.07 -11.00
CA ALA A 76 -9.55 4.35 -11.65
C ALA A 76 -8.08 4.50 -12.12
N LEU A 77 -7.12 4.06 -11.31
CA LEU A 77 -5.69 4.07 -11.67
C LEU A 77 -5.42 3.13 -12.84
N LEU A 78 -5.95 1.91 -12.82
CA LEU A 78 -5.70 0.89 -13.83
C LEU A 78 -6.21 1.31 -15.23
N ARG A 79 -7.26 2.13 -15.32
CA ARG A 79 -7.75 2.68 -16.60
C ARG A 79 -6.81 3.69 -17.24
N ARG A 80 -5.90 4.32 -16.49
CA ARG A 80 -5.00 5.36 -16.98
C ARG A 80 -3.89 4.76 -17.87
N PRO A 81 -3.74 5.14 -19.15
CA PRO A 81 -2.74 4.54 -20.05
C PRO A 81 -1.29 4.62 -19.54
N GLN A 82 -0.96 5.72 -18.86
CA GLN A 82 0.36 5.97 -18.28
C GLN A 82 0.67 5.12 -17.05
N VAL A 83 -0.32 4.50 -16.40
CA VAL A 83 -0.11 3.62 -15.24
C VAL A 83 0.19 2.21 -15.73
N ARG A 84 1.33 1.65 -15.33
CA ARG A 84 1.76 0.27 -15.67
C ARG A 84 1.20 -0.77 -14.70
N GLY A 85 1.03 -0.40 -13.43
CA GLY A 85 0.56 -1.27 -12.37
C GLY A 85 0.47 -0.50 -11.06
N VAL A 86 -0.03 -1.16 -10.03
CA VAL A 86 -0.20 -0.58 -8.70
C VAL A 86 0.42 -1.51 -7.64
N VAL A 87 1.14 -0.91 -6.69
CA VAL A 87 1.58 -1.57 -5.45
C VAL A 87 0.74 -1.00 -4.31
N VAL A 88 0.24 -1.83 -3.42
CA VAL A 88 -0.51 -1.41 -2.22
C VAL A 88 0.31 -1.79 -0.99
N THR A 89 0.65 -0.82 -0.15
CA THR A 89 1.28 -1.09 1.15
C THR A 89 0.18 -1.23 2.20
N HIS A 90 0.18 -2.37 2.91
CA HIS A 90 -0.90 -2.76 3.81
C HIS A 90 -0.33 -3.40 5.10
N GLY A 91 -1.15 -3.52 6.14
CA GLY A 91 -0.83 -4.31 7.32
C GLY A 91 -0.96 -5.82 7.06
N THR A 92 -0.29 -6.63 7.88
CA THR A 92 -0.21 -8.08 7.67
C THR A 92 -1.49 -8.81 8.06
N ASP A 93 -2.17 -8.34 9.11
CA ASP A 93 -3.18 -9.13 9.83
C ASP A 93 -4.40 -9.47 8.99
N THR A 94 -4.78 -8.58 8.08
CA THR A 94 -5.92 -8.74 7.15
C THR A 94 -5.50 -8.61 5.68
N LEU A 95 -4.19 -8.75 5.40
CA LEU A 95 -3.65 -8.65 4.04
C LEU A 95 -4.35 -9.64 3.10
N GLU A 96 -4.56 -10.87 3.59
CA GLU A 96 -5.17 -11.95 2.82
C GLU A 96 -6.64 -11.70 2.49
N GLU A 97 -7.42 -11.14 3.42
CA GLU A 97 -8.81 -10.74 3.13
C GLU A 97 -8.86 -9.62 2.10
N THR A 98 -8.04 -8.58 2.24
CA THR A 98 -7.96 -7.49 1.25
C THR A 98 -7.54 -8.02 -0.13
N ALA A 99 -6.53 -8.91 -0.17
CA ALA A 99 -6.07 -9.54 -1.41
C ALA A 99 -7.20 -10.35 -2.06
N TYR A 100 -7.91 -11.17 -1.29
CA TYR A 100 -9.02 -11.97 -1.78
C TYR A 100 -10.18 -11.11 -2.27
N PHE A 101 -10.58 -10.11 -1.49
CA PHE A 101 -11.63 -9.16 -1.87
C PHE A 101 -11.31 -8.48 -3.21
N LEU A 102 -10.09 -7.96 -3.36
CA LEU A 102 -9.66 -7.33 -4.62
C LEU A 102 -9.59 -8.35 -5.76
N HIS A 103 -9.05 -9.54 -5.51
CA HIS A 103 -8.99 -10.60 -6.52
C HIS A 103 -10.38 -10.96 -7.07
N ARG A 104 -11.40 -10.97 -6.21
CA ARG A 104 -12.78 -11.30 -6.59
C ARG A 104 -13.54 -10.14 -7.22
N THR A 105 -13.23 -8.90 -6.86
CA THR A 105 -14.09 -7.73 -7.17
C THR A 105 -13.44 -6.73 -8.14
N LEU A 106 -12.12 -6.76 -8.31
CA LEU A 106 -11.38 -5.88 -9.21
C LEU A 106 -11.06 -6.61 -10.51
N ARG A 107 -11.67 -6.18 -11.62
CA ARG A 107 -11.29 -6.64 -12.96
C ARG A 107 -9.99 -5.97 -13.40
N ALA A 108 -8.88 -6.41 -12.81
CA ALA A 108 -7.57 -5.82 -13.04
C ALA A 108 -7.04 -6.17 -14.43
N SER A 109 -6.91 -5.16 -15.30
CA SER A 109 -6.27 -5.31 -16.63
C SER A 109 -4.75 -5.15 -16.61
N LYS A 110 -4.19 -4.77 -15.45
CA LYS A 110 -2.76 -4.58 -15.21
C LYS A 110 -2.41 -5.08 -13.80
N PRO A 111 -1.13 -5.36 -13.50
CA PRO A 111 -0.74 -5.91 -12.21
C PRO A 111 -1.13 -5.03 -11.02
N VAL A 112 -1.65 -5.68 -9.97
CA VAL A 112 -1.86 -5.12 -8.63
C VAL A 112 -1.14 -6.04 -7.66
N VAL A 113 -0.19 -5.49 -6.90
CA VAL A 113 0.61 -6.23 -5.93
C VAL A 113 0.34 -5.65 -4.55
N LEU A 114 0.03 -6.49 -3.57
CA LEU A 114 -0.03 -6.09 -2.17
C LEU A 114 1.29 -6.46 -1.51
N THR A 115 1.80 -5.59 -0.65
CA THR A 115 3.01 -5.82 0.14
C THR A 115 2.80 -5.33 1.56
N ALA A 116 3.49 -5.96 2.51
CA ALA A 116 3.41 -5.68 3.93
C ALA A 116 4.75 -5.99 4.60
N ALA A 117 4.88 -5.66 5.89
CA ALA A 117 6.06 -5.99 6.68
C ALA A 117 5.63 -6.48 8.07
N MET A 118 6.35 -7.46 8.61
CA MET A 118 6.14 -7.98 9.97
C MET A 118 6.82 -7.12 11.05
N ARG A 119 7.65 -6.14 10.66
CA ARG A 119 8.41 -5.28 11.56
C ARG A 119 8.25 -3.81 11.14
N PRO A 120 8.22 -2.87 12.10
CA PRO A 120 8.14 -1.44 11.82
C PRO A 120 9.36 -0.94 11.04
N ALA A 121 9.20 0.23 10.42
CA ALA A 121 10.20 0.87 9.57
C ALA A 121 11.39 1.47 10.34
#